data_AF-B4JEB0-F1
#
_entry.id   AF-B4JEB0-F1
#
_cell.length_a   1.000
_cell.length_b   1.000
_cell.length_c   1.000
_cell.angle_alpha   90.00
_cell.angle_beta   90.00
_cell.angle_gamma   90.00
#
_symmetry.space_group_name_H-M   'P 1'
#
loop_
_entity.id
_entity.type
_entity.pdbx_description
1 polymer ?
#
loop_
_entity_poly.entity_id
_entity_poly.type
_entity_poly.pdbx_seq_one_letter_code
_entity_poly.pdbx_strand_id
1 'polypeptide(L)'
;MLRNLARSLECGLKLQLHTATPLLAKTTPNARRPLFTQYEYDGHTRSKTKPDLATTARISNHAMLGTTSEADNEYVPYRTELETGSPIAVLISALRERFRLTDDEVQRIVNDEQVHRSYRNRSLIHTLDTLQLEGVNKQSFLEYPWLLALDQKRLELKLSLIKTMHMRDINHFVPFLRLTVPRLRKLVSALNAETSEIAQKNRVYYISETLEVKPEIVTKYLSKRLFILEMPYEMFEKNLQHMIHYNVSPINILKDLWAFRYTPKSVELRLERAQRAKKDKIMPWMVRCPEPILQRSLKLSLDELQVLGEFSSVVEYVAHRLGFSVTEAKAIMDRHPQVHTVRVTKIKEVLDYLLNEAKFTRFEIAQVPRILCHSLKTTQQRMEELASLGCRPSSLVILCRSLREYEKFLQQWSHSREAPLPASDKQQLSS
;
A
#
# COMPACT_ATOMS: atom_id res chain seq x y z
N MET A 1 19.68 44.70 12.06
CA MET A 1 19.55 43.25 11.77
C MET A 1 19.63 42.34 13.00
N LEU A 2 19.99 42.81 14.21
CA LEU A 2 20.01 41.98 15.44
C LEU A 2 18.66 41.86 16.18
N ARG A 3 17.64 42.67 15.86
CA ARG A 3 16.31 42.60 16.51
C ARG A 3 15.40 41.49 15.97
N ASN A 4 15.66 40.97 14.76
CA ASN A 4 14.86 39.88 14.18
C ASN A 4 15.34 38.48 14.58
N LEU A 5 16.57 38.36 15.10
CA LEU A 5 17.10 37.10 15.65
C LEU A 5 16.57 36.82 17.07
N ALA A 6 16.26 37.85 17.87
CA ALA A 6 15.74 37.68 19.22
C ALA A 6 14.29 37.15 19.25
N ARG A 7 13.43 37.51 18.27
CA ARG A 7 12.03 37.03 18.21
C ARG A 7 11.88 35.60 17.69
N SER A 8 12.88 35.07 16.98
CA SER A 8 12.88 33.69 16.48
C SER A 8 13.21 32.66 17.58
N LEU A 9 14.04 33.04 18.56
CA LEU A 9 14.44 32.18 19.68
C LEU A 9 13.35 32.05 20.77
N GLU A 10 12.51 33.08 20.96
CA GLU A 10 11.43 33.06 21.97
C GLU A 10 10.24 32.14 21.61
N CYS A 11 10.01 31.89 20.32
CA CYS A 11 8.94 30.97 19.87
C CYS A 11 9.38 29.49 19.89
N GLY A 12 10.68 29.21 19.94
CA GLY A 12 11.22 27.84 19.95
C GLY A 12 11.21 27.17 21.34
N LEU A 13 11.18 27.95 22.43
CA LEU A 13 11.34 27.45 23.80
C LEU A 13 10.03 27.22 24.57
N LYS A 14 8.86 27.53 23.99
CA LYS A 14 7.55 27.36 24.66
C LYS A 14 6.77 26.09 24.31
N LEU A 15 7.35 25.17 23.54
CA LEU A 15 6.68 23.90 23.16
C LEU A 15 7.22 22.64 23.86
N GLN A 16 8.12 22.79 24.84
CA GLN A 16 8.63 21.68 25.64
C GLN A 16 8.52 21.96 27.14
N LEU A 17 7.31 21.92 27.68
CA LEU A 17 7.07 21.66 29.11
C LEU A 17 5.56 21.54 29.33
N HIS A 18 5.03 20.31 29.31
CA HIS A 18 4.16 19.80 30.37
C HIS A 18 3.85 18.31 30.16
N THR A 19 4.19 17.55 31.20
CA THR A 19 4.00 16.12 31.45
C THR A 19 2.59 15.80 31.99
N ALA A 20 2.04 14.63 31.60
CA ALA A 20 1.29 13.58 32.34
C ALA A 20 0.27 13.99 33.46
N THR A 21 -0.93 13.41 33.71
CA THR A 21 -1.69 12.16 33.42
C THR A 21 -3.12 12.31 34.07
N PRO A 22 -4.01 11.29 34.25
CA PRO A 22 -4.96 10.63 33.33
C PRO A 22 -6.47 10.78 33.73
N LEU A 23 -7.43 10.29 32.92
CA LEU A 23 -8.60 9.45 33.34
C LEU A 23 -9.63 9.16 32.20
N LEU A 24 -10.04 7.88 32.16
CA LEU A 24 -11.25 7.18 31.67
C LEU A 24 -12.00 7.50 30.34
N ALA A 25 -11.90 6.50 29.43
CA ALA A 25 -12.96 5.74 28.75
C ALA A 25 -14.14 6.42 28.01
N LYS A 26 -14.23 6.17 26.69
CA LYS A 26 -15.38 5.55 26.01
C LYS A 26 -15.03 5.10 24.58
N THR A 27 -15.69 4.02 24.17
CA THR A 27 -15.44 3.16 23.00
C THR A 27 -16.25 3.54 21.75
N THR A 28 -15.77 3.04 20.58
CA THR A 28 -16.44 2.79 19.27
C THR A 28 -16.35 3.88 18.17
N PRO A 29 -16.62 3.57 16.88
CA PRO A 29 -15.64 2.96 15.96
C PRO A 29 -15.50 3.69 14.59
N ASN A 30 -14.47 3.30 13.84
CA ASN A 30 -14.30 3.36 12.37
C ASN A 30 -15.15 4.34 11.53
N ALA A 31 -14.49 5.29 10.86
CA ALA A 31 -14.89 5.75 9.53
C ALA A 31 -13.67 6.24 8.73
N ARG A 32 -13.42 5.55 7.61
CA ARG A 32 -12.48 5.96 6.56
C ARG A 32 -12.98 7.28 5.96
N ARG A 33 -12.20 8.35 6.08
CA ARG A 33 -12.45 9.62 5.36
C ARG A 33 -11.80 9.57 3.98
N PRO A 34 -12.55 9.80 2.89
CA PRO A 34 -11.98 10.12 1.60
C PRO A 34 -11.44 11.56 1.62
N LEU A 35 -10.18 11.73 1.24
CA LEU A 35 -9.54 13.02 1.05
C LEU A 35 -9.88 13.55 -0.35
N PHE A 36 -10.17 14.85 -0.42
CA PHE A 36 -10.41 15.70 -1.60
C PHE A 36 -11.86 15.87 -2.06
N THR A 37 -12.59 16.72 -1.33
CA THR A 37 -13.65 17.58 -1.88
C THR A 37 -13.39 19.02 -1.44
N GLN A 38 -13.38 19.93 -2.43
CA GLN A 38 -13.78 21.35 -2.40
C GLN A 38 -12.81 22.22 -3.20
N TYR A 39 -13.28 22.63 -4.39
CA TYR A 39 -12.91 23.87 -5.06
C TYR A 39 -14.16 24.75 -4.93
N GLU A 40 -14.05 25.84 -4.18
CA GLU A 40 -14.96 26.98 -4.29
C GLU A 40 -14.43 27.87 -5.43
N TYR A 41 -15.31 28.24 -6.35
CA TYR A 41 -15.03 29.28 -7.34
C TYR A 41 -16.23 30.21 -7.37
N ASP A 42 -16.02 31.43 -6.88
CA ASP A 42 -17.00 32.50 -6.85
C ASP A 42 -17.42 32.91 -8.26
N GLY A 43 -18.73 33.00 -8.46
CA GLY A 43 -19.35 33.50 -9.67
C GLY A 43 -19.30 35.01 -9.72
N HIS A 44 -18.80 35.55 -10.84
CA HIS A 44 -19.10 36.93 -11.25
C HIS A 44 -20.06 36.90 -12.44
N THR A 45 -21.24 37.43 -12.15
CA THR A 45 -22.33 37.73 -13.08
C THR A 45 -21.92 38.81 -14.07
N ARG A 46 -22.15 38.61 -15.37
CA ARG A 46 -22.43 39.72 -16.28
C ARG A 46 -23.35 39.31 -17.41
N SER A 47 -24.26 40.23 -17.72
CA SER A 47 -25.54 40.07 -18.40
C SER A 47 -25.46 40.11 -19.93
N LYS A 48 -26.36 39.33 -20.54
CA LYS A 48 -27.21 39.60 -21.72
C LYS A 48 -26.77 40.68 -22.73
N THR A 49 -26.63 40.25 -23.99
CA THR A 49 -27.24 40.91 -25.17
C THR A 49 -27.38 39.91 -26.32
N LYS A 50 -28.62 39.71 -26.80
CA LYS A 50 -28.95 39.18 -28.13
C LYS A 50 -28.79 40.30 -29.18
N PRO A 51 -28.74 39.98 -30.48
CA PRO A 51 -29.99 39.97 -31.26
C PRO A 51 -30.13 38.77 -32.23
N ASP A 52 -31.39 38.49 -32.56
CA ASP A 52 -31.85 37.57 -33.61
C ASP A 52 -31.55 38.13 -35.02
N LEU A 53 -31.39 37.26 -36.03
CA LEU A 53 -32.17 37.33 -37.27
C LEU A 53 -32.00 36.05 -38.11
N ALA A 54 -33.13 35.57 -38.62
CA ALA A 54 -33.28 34.39 -39.47
C ALA A 54 -32.80 34.63 -40.91
N THR A 55 -32.32 33.59 -41.58
CA THR A 55 -32.60 33.39 -43.02
C THR A 55 -32.53 31.91 -43.40
N THR A 56 -33.62 31.46 -44.01
CA THR A 56 -33.87 30.19 -44.68
C THR A 56 -33.05 30.00 -45.96
N ALA A 57 -32.59 28.78 -46.22
CA ALA A 57 -32.46 28.26 -47.59
C ALA A 57 -32.48 26.71 -47.59
N ARG A 58 -33.48 26.15 -48.30
CA ARG A 58 -33.59 24.75 -48.76
C ARG A 58 -32.99 24.65 -50.18
N ILE A 59 -32.93 23.41 -50.70
CA ILE A 59 -32.63 22.92 -52.08
C ILE A 59 -31.24 22.23 -52.12
N SER A 60 -31.01 21.01 -52.61
CA SER A 60 -31.85 19.96 -53.24
C SER A 60 -31.16 18.59 -53.12
N ASN A 61 -31.98 17.54 -53.14
CA ASN A 61 -31.59 16.15 -53.39
C ASN A 61 -31.02 15.95 -54.80
N HIS A 62 -30.03 15.08 -54.94
CA HIS A 62 -29.85 14.25 -56.14
C HIS A 62 -29.52 12.82 -55.70
N ALA A 63 -30.40 11.89 -56.07
CA ALA A 63 -30.20 10.46 -55.97
C ALA A 63 -29.58 9.94 -57.27
N MET A 64 -28.62 9.02 -57.16
CA MET A 64 -28.28 8.04 -58.19
C MET A 64 -27.96 6.71 -57.50
N LEU A 65 -28.70 5.67 -57.88
CA LEU A 65 -28.36 4.25 -57.72
C LEU A 65 -26.96 4.02 -58.35
N GLY A 66 -26.11 3.07 -57.97
CA GLY A 66 -26.22 1.90 -57.13
C GLY A 66 -25.19 0.90 -57.67
N THR A 67 -24.27 0.40 -56.85
CA THR A 67 -23.55 -0.85 -57.09
C THR A 67 -23.24 -1.49 -55.74
N THR A 68 -23.70 -2.71 -55.60
CA THR A 68 -23.66 -3.56 -54.41
C THR A 68 -22.26 -4.14 -54.21
N SER A 69 -21.67 -3.91 -53.04
CA SER A 69 -20.55 -4.69 -52.51
C SER A 69 -20.77 -4.88 -51.01
N GLU A 70 -21.15 -6.09 -50.62
CA GLU A 70 -21.18 -6.54 -49.23
C GLU A 70 -19.75 -6.60 -48.68
N ALA A 71 -19.40 -5.67 -47.79
CA ALA A 71 -18.43 -5.79 -46.68
C ALA A 71 -17.91 -4.42 -46.20
N ASP A 72 -18.73 -3.37 -46.21
CA ASP A 72 -18.44 -2.19 -45.39
C ASP A 72 -19.26 -2.31 -44.10
N ASN A 73 -18.58 -2.68 -43.00
CA ASN A 73 -19.05 -2.29 -41.67
C ASN A 73 -18.90 -0.77 -41.59
N GLU A 74 -19.80 -0.06 -42.27
CA GLU A 74 -19.92 1.38 -42.23
C GLU A 74 -20.22 1.73 -40.77
N TYR A 75 -19.22 2.28 -40.08
CA TYR A 75 -19.38 2.75 -38.72
C TYR A 75 -20.47 3.81 -38.73
N VAL A 76 -21.66 3.45 -38.25
CA VAL A 76 -22.78 4.38 -38.10
C VAL A 76 -22.47 5.26 -36.88
N PRO A 77 -22.22 6.58 -37.06
CA PRO A 77 -21.94 7.45 -35.94
C PRO A 77 -23.09 7.45 -34.95
N TYR A 78 -22.77 7.28 -33.68
CA TYR A 78 -23.76 7.24 -32.61
C TYR A 78 -24.64 8.49 -32.59
N ARG A 79 -25.95 8.30 -32.48
CA ARG A 79 -26.94 9.38 -32.32
C ARG A 79 -27.72 9.16 -31.03
N THR A 80 -27.61 10.11 -30.10
CA THR A 80 -28.32 10.14 -28.81
C THR A 80 -29.85 10.02 -28.98
N GLU A 81 -30.38 10.46 -30.12
CA GLU A 81 -31.80 10.42 -30.47
C GLU A 81 -32.36 8.99 -30.65
N LEU A 82 -31.49 7.98 -30.79
CA LEU A 82 -31.86 6.58 -30.96
C LEU A 82 -31.93 5.80 -29.63
N GLU A 83 -31.67 6.47 -28.50
CA GLU A 83 -31.71 5.84 -27.17
C GLU A 83 -33.16 5.52 -26.75
N THR A 84 -33.50 4.24 -26.64
CA THR A 84 -34.77 3.79 -26.05
C THR A 84 -34.55 3.19 -24.66
N GLY A 85 -35.12 3.81 -23.62
CA GLY A 85 -35.09 3.31 -22.24
C GLY A 85 -34.34 4.22 -21.26
N SER A 86 -34.01 3.69 -20.08
CA SER A 86 -33.23 4.46 -19.10
C SER A 86 -31.75 4.53 -19.50
N PRO A 87 -31.03 5.66 -19.23
CA PRO A 87 -29.62 5.80 -19.62
C PRO A 87 -28.71 4.67 -19.10
N ILE A 88 -29.03 4.13 -17.92
CA ILE A 88 -28.33 2.97 -17.35
C ILE A 88 -28.60 1.69 -18.12
N ALA A 89 -29.84 1.43 -18.53
CA ALA A 89 -30.18 0.23 -19.31
C ALA A 89 -29.48 0.25 -20.69
N VAL A 90 -29.44 1.42 -21.32
CA VAL A 90 -28.73 1.63 -22.59
C VAL A 90 -27.23 1.38 -22.41
N LEU A 91 -26.61 1.93 -21.35
CA LEU A 91 -25.19 1.69 -21.05
C LEU A 91 -24.89 0.21 -20.78
N ILE A 92 -25.73 -0.47 -19.99
CA ILE A 92 -25.60 -1.91 -19.71
C ILE A 92 -25.68 -2.73 -20.99
N SER A 93 -26.66 -2.42 -21.85
CA SER A 93 -26.82 -3.11 -23.15
C SER A 93 -25.58 -2.94 -24.01
N ALA A 94 -25.09 -1.71 -24.16
CA ALA A 94 -23.90 -1.42 -24.96
C ALA A 94 -22.64 -2.11 -24.42
N LEU A 95 -22.44 -2.12 -23.09
CA LEU A 95 -21.30 -2.80 -22.47
C LEU A 95 -21.33 -4.32 -22.71
N ARG A 96 -22.52 -4.94 -22.64
CA ARG A 96 -22.70 -6.38 -22.93
C ARG A 96 -22.47 -6.69 -24.39
N GLU A 97 -23.11 -5.93 -25.28
CA GLU A 97 -23.07 -6.19 -26.71
C GLU A 97 -21.65 -6.01 -27.28
N ARG A 98 -20.99 -4.92 -26.93
CA ARG A 98 -19.72 -4.52 -27.55
C ARG A 98 -18.51 -5.24 -26.96
N PHE A 99 -18.53 -5.52 -25.66
CA PHE A 99 -17.38 -6.10 -24.96
C PHE A 99 -17.61 -7.51 -24.41
N ARG A 100 -18.83 -8.05 -24.58
CA ARG A 100 -19.23 -9.38 -24.06
C ARG A 100 -18.95 -9.53 -22.57
N LEU A 101 -19.23 -8.49 -21.80
CA LEU A 101 -19.03 -8.48 -20.36
C LEU A 101 -20.10 -9.31 -19.64
N THR A 102 -19.68 -10.01 -18.60
CA THR A 102 -20.57 -10.72 -17.66
C THR A 102 -21.37 -9.75 -16.79
N ASP A 103 -22.43 -10.24 -16.15
CA ASP A 103 -23.24 -9.39 -15.28
C ASP A 103 -22.44 -8.80 -14.11
N ASP A 104 -21.56 -9.60 -13.49
CA ASP A 104 -20.68 -9.14 -12.40
C ASP A 104 -19.72 -8.03 -12.87
N GLU A 105 -19.16 -8.18 -14.06
CA GLU A 105 -18.27 -7.20 -14.68
C GLU A 105 -19.00 -5.88 -14.99
N VAL A 106 -20.21 -5.96 -15.55
CA VAL A 106 -21.03 -4.78 -15.81
C VAL A 106 -21.41 -4.09 -14.51
N GLN A 107 -21.85 -4.85 -13.50
CA GLN A 107 -22.17 -4.31 -12.18
C GLN A 107 -20.97 -3.60 -11.56
N ARG A 108 -19.76 -4.15 -11.70
CA ARG A 108 -18.53 -3.50 -11.23
C ARG A 108 -18.30 -2.14 -11.89
N ILE A 109 -18.57 -1.99 -13.18
CA ILE A 109 -18.42 -0.72 -13.91
C ILE A 109 -19.51 0.27 -13.49
N VAL A 110 -20.78 -0.17 -13.47
CA VAL A 110 -21.94 0.70 -13.19
C VAL A 110 -21.95 1.18 -11.74
N ASN A 111 -21.47 0.38 -10.79
CA ASN A 111 -21.36 0.74 -9.37
C ASN A 111 -20.17 1.66 -9.05
N ASP A 112 -19.31 1.99 -10.03
CA ASP A 112 -18.28 3.02 -9.84
C ASP A 112 -18.93 4.38 -9.58
N GLU A 113 -18.45 5.08 -8.55
CA GLU A 113 -19.05 6.33 -8.07
C GLU A 113 -19.11 7.42 -9.15
N GLN A 114 -18.12 7.48 -10.04
CA GLN A 114 -18.07 8.48 -11.10
C GLN A 114 -19.04 8.12 -12.22
N VAL A 115 -19.04 6.85 -12.65
CA VAL A 115 -19.98 6.33 -13.65
C VAL A 115 -21.41 6.54 -13.18
N HIS A 116 -21.71 6.14 -11.94
CA HIS A 116 -23.01 6.28 -11.30
C HIS A 116 -23.54 7.70 -11.27
N ARG A 117 -22.68 8.68 -10.99
CA ARG A 117 -23.05 10.10 -11.04
C ARG A 117 -23.26 10.62 -12.46
N SER A 118 -22.47 10.13 -13.42
CA SER A 118 -22.49 10.65 -14.78
C SER A 118 -23.67 10.15 -15.60
N TYR A 119 -24.01 8.85 -15.56
CA TYR A 119 -25.11 8.34 -16.38
C TYR A 119 -26.50 8.86 -15.96
N ARG A 120 -26.63 9.40 -14.73
CA ARG A 120 -27.88 10.04 -14.27
C ARG A 120 -28.16 11.37 -14.99
N ASN A 121 -27.12 12.04 -15.47
CA ASN A 121 -27.20 13.39 -16.00
C ASN A 121 -26.96 13.46 -17.52
N ARG A 122 -26.35 12.43 -18.12
CA ARG A 122 -26.07 12.37 -19.56
C ARG A 122 -25.86 10.93 -20.03
N SER A 123 -25.98 10.71 -21.32
CA SER A 123 -25.53 9.47 -21.97
C SER A 123 -24.01 9.33 -21.92
N LEU A 124 -23.52 8.10 -21.69
CA LEU A 124 -22.10 7.76 -21.70
C LEU A 124 -21.68 6.97 -22.94
N ILE A 125 -22.63 6.69 -23.85
CA ILE A 125 -22.40 5.83 -25.01
C ILE A 125 -21.42 6.48 -25.99
N HIS A 126 -21.55 7.78 -26.24
CA HIS A 126 -20.61 8.47 -27.11
C HIS A 126 -19.16 8.39 -26.60
N THR A 127 -18.95 8.45 -25.29
CA THR A 127 -17.62 8.28 -24.67
C THR A 127 -17.13 6.84 -24.82
N LEU A 128 -18.02 5.86 -24.64
CA LEU A 128 -17.73 4.44 -24.90
C LEU A 128 -17.31 4.21 -26.36
N ASP A 129 -18.07 4.73 -27.32
CA ASP A 129 -17.79 4.68 -28.76
C ASP A 129 -16.43 5.29 -29.09
N THR A 130 -16.17 6.50 -28.58
CA THR A 130 -14.91 7.20 -28.80
C THR A 130 -13.72 6.36 -28.30
N LEU A 131 -13.81 5.82 -27.08
CA LEU A 131 -12.74 5.00 -26.52
C LEU A 131 -12.58 3.66 -27.25
N GLN A 132 -13.68 3.05 -27.69
CA GLN A 132 -13.65 1.80 -28.44
C GLN A 132 -13.01 1.99 -29.83
N LEU A 133 -13.37 3.06 -30.55
CA LEU A 133 -12.76 3.42 -31.83
C LEU A 133 -11.24 3.64 -31.72
N GLU A 134 -10.80 4.15 -30.58
CA GLU A 134 -9.38 4.34 -30.27
C GLU A 134 -8.65 3.04 -29.91
N GLY A 135 -9.36 1.91 -29.79
CA GLY A 135 -8.80 0.61 -29.45
C GLY A 135 -8.72 0.32 -27.95
N VAL A 136 -9.42 1.08 -27.10
CA VAL A 136 -9.50 0.80 -25.66
C VAL A 136 -10.29 -0.48 -25.43
N ASN A 137 -9.65 -1.46 -24.81
CA ASN A 137 -10.19 -2.80 -24.64
C ASN A 137 -11.06 -2.94 -23.38
N LYS A 138 -11.76 -4.08 -23.26
CA LYS A 138 -12.62 -4.38 -22.11
C LYS A 138 -11.88 -4.33 -20.77
N GLN A 139 -10.62 -4.75 -20.72
CA GLN A 139 -9.84 -4.82 -19.49
C GLN A 139 -9.60 -3.41 -18.91
N SER A 140 -9.37 -2.43 -19.79
CA SER A 140 -9.25 -1.02 -19.42
C SER A 140 -10.51 -0.49 -18.76
N PHE A 141 -11.70 -0.86 -19.24
CA PHE A 141 -12.98 -0.44 -18.62
C PHE A 141 -13.23 -1.10 -17.27
N LEU A 142 -12.83 -2.36 -17.09
CA LEU A 142 -12.95 -3.06 -15.80
C LEU A 142 -12.00 -2.49 -14.75
N GLU A 143 -10.79 -2.09 -15.16
CA GLU A 143 -9.80 -1.53 -14.25
C GLU A 143 -10.03 -0.03 -13.99
N TYR A 144 -10.55 0.70 -14.98
CA TYR A 144 -10.76 2.14 -14.93
C TYR A 144 -12.18 2.55 -15.39
N PRO A 145 -13.25 2.18 -14.64
CA PRO A 145 -14.64 2.52 -15.02
C PRO A 145 -14.88 4.02 -15.25
N TRP A 146 -14.18 4.86 -14.48
CA TRP A 146 -14.22 6.32 -14.56
C TRP A 146 -13.91 6.90 -15.96
N LEU A 147 -13.34 6.12 -16.88
CA LEU A 147 -13.13 6.54 -18.27
C LEU A 147 -14.44 6.98 -18.94
N LEU A 148 -15.55 6.30 -18.63
CA LEU A 148 -16.87 6.61 -19.18
C LEU A 148 -17.42 7.95 -18.69
N ALA A 149 -16.92 8.44 -17.56
CA ALA A 149 -17.32 9.72 -16.97
C ALA A 149 -16.52 10.91 -17.55
N LEU A 150 -15.60 10.70 -18.47
CA LEU A 150 -14.84 11.78 -19.09
C LEU A 150 -15.74 12.67 -19.97
N ASP A 151 -15.45 13.97 -19.97
CA ASP A 151 -16.09 14.91 -20.89
C ASP A 151 -15.60 14.69 -22.32
N GLN A 152 -16.52 14.65 -23.29
CA GLN A 152 -16.25 14.28 -24.68
C GLN A 152 -15.20 15.18 -25.34
N LYS A 153 -15.40 16.51 -25.31
CA LYS A 153 -14.49 17.47 -25.93
C LYS A 153 -13.09 17.36 -25.32
N ARG A 154 -13.03 17.18 -24.00
CA ARG A 154 -11.74 16.98 -23.31
C ARG A 154 -11.11 15.63 -23.62
N LEU A 155 -11.89 14.57 -23.81
CA LEU A 155 -11.40 13.25 -24.15
C LEU A 155 -10.70 13.25 -25.51
N GLU A 156 -11.33 13.81 -26.55
CA GLU A 156 -10.74 13.95 -27.89
C GLU A 156 -9.41 14.71 -27.87
N LEU A 157 -9.35 15.81 -27.12
CA LEU A 157 -8.10 16.57 -26.92
C LEU A 157 -7.03 15.75 -26.18
N LYS A 158 -7.41 14.90 -25.22
CA LYS A 158 -6.44 14.05 -24.50
C LYS A 158 -5.92 12.93 -25.38
N LEU A 159 -6.78 12.29 -26.17
CA LEU A 159 -6.41 11.23 -27.09
C LEU A 159 -5.48 11.75 -28.17
N SER A 160 -5.78 12.91 -28.77
CA SER A 160 -4.89 13.53 -29.75
C SER A 160 -3.52 13.86 -29.16
N LEU A 161 -3.44 14.33 -27.90
CA LEU A 161 -2.17 14.52 -27.19
C LEU A 161 -1.41 13.21 -26.97
N ILE A 162 -2.09 12.14 -26.54
CA ILE A 162 -1.46 10.84 -26.33
C ILE A 162 -0.95 10.23 -27.65
N LYS A 163 -1.61 10.52 -28.77
CA LYS A 163 -1.15 10.07 -30.09
C LYS A 163 0.12 10.76 -30.59
N THR A 164 0.50 11.92 -30.04
CA THR A 164 1.73 12.60 -30.48
C THR A 164 3.01 12.03 -29.87
N MET A 165 2.90 11.13 -28.89
CA MET A 165 4.07 10.44 -28.32
C MET A 165 4.26 9.06 -28.96
N HIS A 166 5.48 8.53 -28.87
CA HIS A 166 5.77 7.19 -29.36
C HIS A 166 5.06 6.13 -28.50
N MET A 167 3.91 5.65 -28.97
CA MET A 167 3.09 4.63 -28.33
C MET A 167 2.87 3.42 -29.25
N ARG A 168 2.95 2.21 -28.68
CA ARG A 168 2.64 0.94 -29.35
C ARG A 168 1.16 0.56 -29.21
N ASP A 169 0.56 0.84 -28.06
CA ASP A 169 -0.86 0.55 -27.75
C ASP A 169 -1.42 1.66 -26.85
N ILE A 170 -2.66 2.10 -27.12
CA ILE A 170 -3.39 3.08 -26.31
C ILE A 170 -3.65 2.56 -24.89
N ASN A 171 -3.87 1.25 -24.73
CA ASN A 171 -4.21 0.63 -23.45
C ASN A 171 -3.08 0.79 -22.42
N HIS A 172 -1.83 0.91 -22.89
CA HIS A 172 -0.69 1.21 -22.04
C HIS A 172 -0.79 2.60 -21.38
N PHE A 173 -1.49 3.57 -21.98
CA PHE A 173 -1.52 4.97 -21.54
C PHE A 173 -2.88 5.45 -21.03
N VAL A 174 -3.89 4.59 -21.04
CA VAL A 174 -5.21 4.83 -20.47
C VAL A 174 -5.18 5.51 -19.08
N PRO A 175 -4.30 5.11 -18.13
CA PRO A 175 -4.24 5.76 -16.82
C PRO A 175 -3.94 7.27 -16.86
N PHE A 176 -3.28 7.76 -17.92
CA PHE A 176 -2.98 9.19 -18.09
C PHE A 176 -4.19 10.01 -18.56
N LEU A 177 -5.26 9.38 -19.05
CA LEU A 177 -6.51 10.07 -19.39
C LEU A 177 -7.19 10.70 -18.16
N ARG A 178 -6.79 10.32 -16.94
CA ARG A 178 -7.26 10.96 -15.70
C ARG A 178 -6.73 12.39 -15.52
N LEU A 179 -5.62 12.73 -16.17
CA LEU A 179 -4.96 14.03 -16.01
C LEU A 179 -5.79 15.16 -16.63
N THR A 180 -5.59 16.39 -16.15
CA THR A 180 -6.15 17.57 -16.85
C THR A 180 -5.41 17.79 -18.17
N VAL A 181 -6.08 18.42 -19.15
CA VAL A 181 -5.47 18.68 -20.48
C VAL A 181 -4.13 19.44 -20.37
N PRO A 182 -3.99 20.51 -19.55
CA PRO A 182 -2.71 21.19 -19.40
C PRO A 182 -1.62 20.30 -18.80
N ARG A 183 -1.98 19.46 -17.82
CA ARG A 183 -1.04 18.54 -17.17
C ARG A 183 -0.57 17.44 -18.11
N LEU A 184 -1.49 16.86 -18.88
CA LEU A 184 -1.18 15.86 -19.89
C LEU A 184 -0.30 16.43 -21.00
N ARG A 185 -0.60 17.65 -21.47
CA ARG A 185 0.22 18.34 -22.48
C ARG A 185 1.66 18.52 -22.01
N LYS A 186 1.85 18.99 -20.77
CA LYS A 186 3.20 19.13 -20.17
C LYS A 186 3.91 17.78 -20.10
N LEU A 187 3.21 16.73 -19.68
CA LEU A 187 3.76 15.38 -19.59
C LEU A 187 4.22 14.86 -20.97
N VAL A 188 3.34 14.94 -21.98
CA VAL A 188 3.65 14.50 -23.35
C VAL A 188 4.83 15.29 -23.92
N SER A 189 4.88 16.60 -23.68
CA SER A 189 6.02 17.43 -24.08
C SER A 189 7.34 16.96 -23.46
N ALA A 190 7.34 16.60 -22.18
CA ALA A 190 8.53 16.09 -21.50
C ALA A 190 8.96 14.73 -22.06
N LEU A 191 8.02 13.80 -22.25
CA LEU A 191 8.32 12.49 -22.81
C LEU A 191 8.84 12.56 -24.25
N ASN A 192 8.28 13.45 -25.07
CA ASN A 192 8.73 13.63 -26.44
C ASN A 192 10.12 14.24 -26.53
N ALA A 193 10.50 15.11 -25.60
CA ALA A 193 11.86 15.69 -25.55
C ALA A 193 12.94 14.62 -25.33
N GLU A 194 12.60 13.49 -24.69
CA GLU A 194 13.54 12.41 -24.37
C GLU A 194 13.58 11.31 -25.44
N THR A 195 12.77 11.42 -26.50
CA THR A 195 12.64 10.40 -27.55
C THR A 195 13.97 10.03 -28.19
N SER A 196 14.89 11.00 -28.33
CA SER A 196 16.21 10.81 -28.93
C SER A 196 17.24 10.18 -27.97
N GLU A 197 17.04 10.31 -26.66
CA GLU A 197 17.98 9.82 -25.64
C GLU A 197 17.68 8.38 -25.24
N ILE A 198 16.41 7.96 -25.33
CA ILE A 198 15.95 6.64 -24.87
C ILE A 198 15.87 5.67 -26.05
N ALA A 199 16.50 4.50 -25.94
CA ALA A 199 16.49 3.47 -27.00
C ALA A 199 15.05 3.05 -27.40
N GLN A 200 14.16 2.90 -26.42
CA GLN A 200 12.74 2.57 -26.61
C GLN A 200 11.88 3.77 -27.02
N LYS A 201 12.48 4.95 -27.20
CA LYS A 201 11.83 6.22 -27.59
C LYS A 201 10.75 6.72 -26.61
N ASN A 202 10.45 5.98 -25.55
CA ASN A 202 9.47 6.31 -24.54
C ASN A 202 9.88 5.72 -23.19
N ARG A 203 9.93 6.56 -22.16
CA ARG A 203 10.31 6.19 -20.80
C ARG A 203 9.46 5.05 -20.21
N VAL A 204 8.17 4.97 -20.56
CA VAL A 204 7.29 3.89 -20.08
C VAL A 204 7.76 2.54 -20.61
N TYR A 205 8.10 2.45 -21.90
CA TYR A 205 8.60 1.20 -22.48
C TYR A 205 10.00 0.87 -22.00
N TYR A 206 10.86 1.88 -21.80
CA TYR A 206 12.16 1.68 -21.16
C TYR A 206 12.01 1.04 -19.77
N ILE A 207 11.14 1.59 -18.91
CA ILE A 207 10.87 0.99 -17.59
C ILE A 207 10.31 -0.42 -17.71
N SER A 208 9.35 -0.62 -18.61
CA SER A 208 8.68 -1.91 -18.81
C SER A 208 9.66 -3.00 -19.21
N GLU A 209 10.53 -2.73 -20.19
CA GLU A 209 11.52 -3.68 -20.69
C GLU A 209 12.63 -3.89 -19.64
N THR A 210 13.13 -2.82 -19.03
CA THR A 210 14.21 -2.89 -18.03
C THR A 210 13.81 -3.64 -16.76
N LEU A 211 12.54 -3.54 -16.35
CA LEU A 211 12.01 -4.22 -15.16
C LEU A 211 11.31 -5.55 -15.47
N GLU A 212 11.16 -5.90 -16.75
CA GLU A 212 10.37 -7.05 -17.22
C GLU A 212 8.92 -7.03 -16.69
N VAL A 213 8.33 -5.84 -16.61
CA VAL A 213 6.94 -5.62 -16.15
C VAL A 213 6.11 -5.08 -17.29
N LYS A 214 4.90 -5.61 -17.47
CA LYS A 214 3.98 -5.17 -18.54
C LYS A 214 3.70 -3.65 -18.49
N PRO A 215 3.63 -2.95 -19.63
CA PRO A 215 3.48 -1.49 -19.66
C PRO A 215 2.23 -0.97 -18.92
N GLU A 216 1.12 -1.72 -18.93
CA GLU A 216 -0.13 -1.38 -18.24
C GLU A 216 0.07 -1.30 -16.72
N ILE A 217 0.90 -2.20 -16.17
CA ILE A 217 1.24 -2.21 -14.75
C ILE A 217 2.16 -1.02 -14.45
N VAL A 218 3.14 -0.74 -15.33
CA VAL A 218 4.04 0.40 -15.17
C VAL A 218 3.23 1.70 -15.10
N THR A 219 2.41 2.01 -16.10
CA THR A 219 1.66 3.29 -16.13
C THR A 219 0.59 3.39 -15.04
N LYS A 220 0.03 2.26 -14.56
CA LYS A 220 -0.81 2.23 -13.36
C LYS A 220 -0.10 2.79 -12.12
N TYR A 221 1.20 2.54 -11.97
CA TYR A 221 2.00 3.12 -10.88
C TYR A 221 2.48 4.54 -11.19
N LEU A 222 2.99 4.79 -12.40
CA LEU A 222 3.51 6.11 -12.77
C LEU A 222 2.42 7.20 -12.79
N SER A 223 1.20 6.86 -13.21
CA SER A 223 0.05 7.81 -13.23
C SER A 223 -0.29 8.37 -11.85
N LYS A 224 0.05 7.65 -10.77
CA LYS A 224 -0.11 8.13 -9.38
C LYS A 224 0.99 9.08 -8.95
N ARG A 225 2.15 9.06 -9.62
CA ARG A 225 3.38 9.78 -9.22
C ARG A 225 4.13 10.31 -10.45
N LEU A 226 3.52 11.27 -11.13
CA LEU A 226 4.00 11.79 -12.42
C LEU A 226 5.40 12.39 -12.42
N PHE A 227 5.94 12.80 -11.26
CA PHE A 227 7.27 13.42 -11.22
C PHE A 227 8.36 12.50 -11.79
N ILE A 228 8.16 11.18 -11.73
CA ILE A 228 9.07 10.18 -12.31
C ILE A 228 9.20 10.32 -13.84
N LEU A 229 8.18 10.87 -14.50
CA LEU A 229 8.14 11.10 -15.95
C LEU A 229 8.63 12.50 -16.32
N GLU A 230 8.85 13.38 -15.35
CA GLU A 230 9.26 14.77 -15.55
C GLU A 230 10.67 15.06 -15.03
N MET A 231 11.25 14.14 -14.27
CA MET A 231 12.61 14.29 -13.74
C MET A 231 13.66 14.02 -14.83
N PRO A 232 14.87 14.60 -14.71
CA PRO A 232 15.95 14.39 -15.67
C PRO A 232 16.22 12.91 -15.93
N TYR A 233 16.34 12.53 -17.21
CA TYR A 233 16.50 11.14 -17.63
C TYR A 233 17.70 10.47 -16.98
N GLU A 234 18.88 11.11 -17.03
CA GLU A 234 20.12 10.58 -16.44
C GLU A 234 19.96 10.24 -14.94
N MET A 235 19.30 11.11 -14.17
CA MET A 235 19.09 10.87 -12.74
C MET A 235 18.12 9.71 -12.49
N PHE A 236 17.06 9.63 -13.30
CA PHE A 236 16.11 8.53 -13.27
C PHE A 236 16.76 7.19 -13.62
N GLU A 237 17.50 7.15 -14.73
CA GLU A 237 18.18 5.96 -15.25
C GLU A 237 19.19 5.43 -14.24
N LYS A 238 20.10 6.27 -13.74
CA LYS A 238 21.10 5.83 -12.75
C LYS A 238 20.44 5.26 -11.48
N ASN A 239 19.39 5.91 -10.98
CA ASN A 239 18.64 5.41 -9.83
C ASN A 239 17.98 4.06 -10.11
N LEU A 240 17.41 3.86 -11.31
CA LEU A 240 16.80 2.59 -11.69
C LEU A 240 17.86 1.49 -11.75
N GLN A 241 18.99 1.76 -12.40
CA GLN A 241 20.10 0.81 -12.53
C GLN A 241 20.67 0.42 -11.17
N HIS A 242 20.83 1.36 -10.23
CA HIS A 242 21.23 1.02 -8.86
C HIS A 242 20.21 0.09 -8.20
N MET A 243 18.90 0.37 -8.29
CA MET A 243 17.88 -0.50 -7.70
C MET A 243 17.92 -1.92 -8.27
N ILE A 244 18.15 -2.07 -9.58
CA ILE A 244 18.27 -3.37 -10.24
C ILE A 244 19.55 -4.08 -9.79
N HIS A 245 20.69 -3.39 -9.81
CA HIS A 245 21.98 -3.94 -9.40
C HIS A 245 21.95 -4.49 -7.96
N TYR A 246 21.26 -3.80 -7.05
CA TYR A 246 21.07 -4.25 -5.66
C TYR A 246 19.84 -5.16 -5.46
N ASN A 247 19.35 -5.80 -6.53
CA ASN A 247 18.27 -6.79 -6.50
C ASN A 247 16.97 -6.31 -5.84
N VAL A 248 16.64 -5.02 -5.97
CA VAL A 248 15.35 -4.51 -5.52
C VAL A 248 14.27 -5.01 -6.46
N SER A 249 13.28 -5.72 -5.91
CA SER A 249 12.19 -6.31 -6.71
C SER A 249 11.47 -5.26 -7.59
N PRO A 250 11.24 -5.54 -8.89
CA PRO A 250 10.58 -4.63 -9.84
C PRO A 250 9.27 -4.02 -9.33
N ILE A 251 8.41 -4.84 -8.73
CA ILE A 251 7.12 -4.37 -8.21
C ILE A 251 7.28 -3.45 -6.99
N ASN A 252 8.34 -3.61 -6.21
CA ASN A 252 8.61 -2.75 -5.06
C ASN A 252 9.15 -1.39 -5.53
N ILE A 253 9.99 -1.37 -6.57
CA ILE A 253 10.43 -0.14 -7.25
C ILE A 253 9.21 0.67 -7.70
N LEU A 254 8.29 0.05 -8.45
CA LEU A 254 7.07 0.72 -8.96
C LEU A 254 6.13 1.20 -7.84
N LYS A 255 6.07 0.48 -6.71
CA LYS A 255 5.23 0.88 -5.56
C LYS A 255 5.79 2.08 -4.79
N ASP A 256 7.09 2.33 -4.84
CA ASP A 256 7.74 3.38 -4.05
C ASP A 256 8.70 4.23 -4.89
N LEU A 257 8.12 4.90 -5.89
CA LEU A 257 8.83 5.79 -6.81
C LEU A 257 9.49 7.00 -6.12
N TRP A 258 9.12 7.31 -4.87
CA TRP A 258 9.72 8.43 -4.12
C TRP A 258 11.22 8.27 -3.88
N ALA A 259 11.73 7.04 -3.91
CA ALA A 259 13.16 6.77 -3.82
C ALA A 259 13.96 7.40 -4.98
N PHE A 260 13.33 7.68 -6.13
CA PHE A 260 13.98 8.34 -7.27
C PHE A 260 14.25 9.83 -7.07
N ARG A 261 13.69 10.46 -6.03
CA ARG A 261 13.97 11.88 -5.74
C ARG A 261 15.35 12.12 -5.11
N TYR A 262 16.02 11.05 -4.69
CA TYR A 262 17.34 11.14 -4.09
C TYR A 262 18.41 11.08 -5.19
N THR A 263 19.57 11.67 -4.91
CA THR A 263 20.69 11.67 -5.85
C THR A 263 21.24 10.24 -6.02
N PRO A 264 21.71 9.86 -7.22
CA PRO A 264 22.24 8.51 -7.48
C PRO A 264 23.27 8.04 -6.47
N LYS A 265 24.22 8.91 -6.11
CA LYS A 265 25.22 8.63 -5.08
C LYS A 265 24.63 8.28 -3.70
N SER A 266 23.55 8.95 -3.30
CA SER A 266 22.88 8.68 -2.02
C SER A 266 22.10 7.37 -2.07
N VAL A 267 21.45 7.07 -3.20
CA VAL A 267 20.75 5.81 -3.45
C VAL A 267 21.72 4.65 -3.38
N GLU A 268 22.81 4.71 -4.16
CA GLU A 268 23.85 3.70 -4.20
C GLU A 268 24.44 3.43 -2.81
N LEU A 269 24.89 4.47 -2.11
CA LEU A 269 25.49 4.32 -0.77
C LEU A 269 24.55 3.60 0.21
N ARG A 270 23.26 3.89 0.16
CA ARG A 270 22.27 3.28 1.08
C ARG A 270 21.97 1.83 0.71
N LEU A 271 21.86 1.52 -0.58
CA LEU A 271 21.63 0.15 -1.06
C LEU A 271 22.88 -0.72 -0.82
N GLU A 272 24.07 -0.18 -1.05
CA GLU A 272 25.34 -0.84 -0.77
C GLU A 272 25.47 -1.21 0.72
N ARG A 273 25.11 -0.29 1.62
CA ARG A 273 25.07 -0.57 3.07
C ARG A 273 24.07 -1.67 3.41
N ALA A 274 22.92 -1.71 2.75
CA ALA A 274 21.95 -2.79 2.95
C ALA A 274 22.48 -4.14 2.48
N GLN A 275 23.18 -4.17 1.33
CA GLN A 275 23.82 -5.38 0.82
C GLN A 275 24.97 -5.86 1.73
N ARG A 276 25.83 -4.95 2.22
CA ARG A 276 26.90 -5.27 3.18
C ARG A 276 26.35 -5.84 4.49
N ALA A 277 25.21 -5.34 4.94
CA ALA A 277 24.49 -5.88 6.10
C ALA A 277 23.79 -7.23 5.81
N LYS A 278 24.02 -7.82 4.63
CA LYS A 278 23.41 -9.07 4.14
C LYS A 278 21.90 -9.04 4.28
N LYS A 279 21.28 -7.89 3.98
CA LYS A 279 19.83 -7.74 4.04
C LYS A 279 19.19 -8.63 2.98
N ASP A 280 18.46 -9.61 3.47
CA ASP A 280 17.67 -10.60 2.76
C ASP A 280 16.72 -9.98 1.71
N LYS A 281 16.05 -8.87 2.05
CA LYS A 281 15.16 -8.15 1.14
C LYS A 281 15.42 -6.65 1.17
N ILE A 282 16.13 -6.16 0.15
CA ILE A 282 16.36 -4.73 -0.06
C ILE A 282 15.11 -4.08 -0.64
N MET A 283 14.73 -2.91 -0.10
CA MET A 283 13.47 -2.24 -0.42
C MET A 283 13.69 -0.74 -0.64
N PRO A 284 12.91 -0.08 -1.52
CA PRO A 284 13.11 1.35 -1.79
C PRO A 284 12.92 2.26 -0.56
N TRP A 285 12.12 1.83 0.43
CA TRP A 285 11.95 2.62 1.66
C TRP A 285 13.28 2.86 2.39
N MET A 286 14.26 1.97 2.23
CA MET A 286 15.59 2.09 2.85
C MET A 286 16.36 3.30 2.31
N VAL A 287 16.13 3.66 1.05
CA VAL A 287 16.70 4.84 0.40
C VAL A 287 16.15 6.13 1.00
N ARG A 288 14.87 6.16 1.38
CA ARG A 288 14.17 7.38 1.84
C ARG A 288 14.12 7.55 3.36
N CYS A 289 14.28 6.48 4.12
CA CYS A 289 14.07 6.55 5.57
C CYS A 289 15.15 7.37 6.29
N PRO A 290 14.82 8.01 7.44
CA PRO A 290 15.83 8.63 8.29
C PRO A 290 16.97 7.68 8.64
N GLU A 291 18.18 8.22 8.73
CA GLU A 291 19.41 7.44 8.99
C GLU A 291 19.33 6.53 10.24
N PRO A 292 18.78 6.98 11.39
CA PRO A 292 18.64 6.09 12.56
C PRO A 292 17.75 4.87 12.30
N ILE A 293 16.75 5.00 11.42
CA ILE A 293 15.84 3.89 11.07
C ILE A 293 16.58 2.88 10.19
N LEU A 294 17.35 3.36 9.21
CA LEU A 294 18.18 2.50 8.38
C LEU A 294 19.20 1.74 9.24
N GLN A 295 19.98 2.46 10.05
CA GLN A 295 20.99 1.87 10.93
C GLN A 295 20.41 0.79 11.83
N ARG A 296 19.26 1.06 12.48
CA ARG A 296 18.59 0.07 13.31
C ARG A 296 18.19 -1.16 12.51
N SER A 297 17.63 -1.00 11.31
CA SER A 297 17.23 -2.12 10.46
C SER A 297 18.42 -2.97 10.01
N LEU A 298 19.55 -2.34 9.68
CA LEU A 298 20.76 -3.05 9.25
C LEU A 298 21.40 -3.77 10.43
N LYS A 299 21.51 -3.09 11.58
CA LYS A 299 22.01 -3.69 12.82
C LYS A 299 21.21 -4.94 13.20
N LEU A 300 19.88 -4.86 13.16
CA LEU A 300 19.03 -6.02 13.43
C LEU A 300 19.32 -7.22 12.53
N SER A 301 19.65 -6.98 11.26
CA SER A 301 19.94 -8.07 10.31
C SER A 301 21.32 -8.68 10.59
N LEU A 302 22.31 -7.86 10.96
CA LEU A 302 23.62 -8.32 11.39
C LEU A 302 23.55 -9.08 12.72
N ASP A 303 22.80 -8.57 13.69
CA ASP A 303 22.59 -9.22 14.99
C ASP A 303 21.89 -10.58 14.81
N GLU A 304 20.90 -10.67 13.90
CA GLU A 304 20.24 -11.94 13.53
C GLU A 304 21.23 -12.96 12.97
N LEU A 305 22.11 -12.55 12.05
CA LEU A 305 23.15 -13.41 11.50
C LEU A 305 24.18 -13.83 12.53
N GLN A 306 24.58 -12.93 13.43
CA GLN A 306 25.51 -13.23 14.51
C GLN A 306 24.92 -14.27 15.47
N VAL A 307 23.63 -14.17 15.79
CA VAL A 307 22.95 -15.11 16.66
C VAL A 307 22.73 -16.47 15.99
N LEU A 308 22.38 -16.49 14.71
CA LEU A 308 22.25 -17.73 13.94
C LEU A 308 23.59 -18.43 13.76
N GLY A 309 24.69 -17.69 13.59
CA GLY A 309 26.02 -18.28 13.48
C GLY A 309 26.09 -19.35 12.39
N GLU A 310 26.33 -20.60 12.79
CA GLU A 310 26.42 -21.77 11.90
C GLU A 310 25.05 -22.38 11.56
N PHE A 311 23.99 -22.01 12.28
CA PHE A 311 22.65 -22.55 12.08
C PHE A 311 22.00 -21.92 10.85
N SER A 312 21.43 -22.76 9.99
CA SER A 312 20.76 -22.32 8.77
C SER A 312 19.36 -21.76 9.05
N SER A 313 18.76 -22.12 10.19
CA SER A 313 17.40 -21.73 10.55
C SER A 313 17.21 -21.45 12.04
N VAL A 314 16.15 -20.70 12.36
CA VAL A 314 15.71 -20.45 13.74
C VAL A 314 15.35 -21.76 14.46
N VAL A 315 14.81 -22.73 13.73
CA VAL A 315 14.44 -24.04 14.27
C VAL A 315 15.68 -24.80 14.73
N GLU A 316 16.72 -24.84 13.90
CA GLU A 316 18.02 -25.45 14.26
C GLU A 316 18.65 -24.75 15.46
N TYR A 317 18.61 -23.41 15.48
CA TYR A 317 19.09 -22.64 16.61
C TYR A 317 18.38 -23.02 17.92
N VAL A 318 17.04 -23.08 17.91
CA VAL A 318 16.25 -23.46 19.09
C VAL A 318 16.50 -24.91 19.49
N ALA A 319 16.58 -25.82 18.52
CA ALA A 319 16.89 -27.23 18.74
C ALA A 319 18.22 -27.40 19.48
N HIS A 320 19.26 -26.73 18.98
CA HIS A 320 20.59 -26.75 19.60
C HIS A 320 20.57 -26.12 21.00
N ARG A 321 19.95 -24.95 21.18
CA ARG A 321 19.91 -24.26 22.48
C ARG A 321 19.17 -25.06 23.57
N LEU A 322 18.12 -25.79 23.21
CA LEU A 322 17.35 -26.61 24.14
C LEU A 322 17.82 -28.08 24.19
N GLY A 323 18.72 -28.50 23.32
CA GLY A 323 19.21 -29.88 23.22
C GLY A 323 18.15 -30.88 22.75
N PHE A 324 17.30 -30.48 21.80
CA PHE A 324 16.34 -31.33 21.10
C PHE A 324 16.81 -31.61 19.68
N SER A 325 16.27 -32.65 19.04
CA SER A 325 16.41 -32.82 17.59
C SER A 325 15.68 -31.70 16.82
N VAL A 326 16.09 -31.42 15.59
CA VAL A 326 15.46 -30.40 14.74
C VAL A 326 13.97 -30.71 14.51
N THR A 327 13.62 -31.99 14.36
CA THR A 327 12.24 -32.46 14.22
C THR A 327 11.40 -32.23 15.46
N GLU A 328 11.95 -32.48 16.65
CA GLU A 328 11.26 -32.22 17.92
C GLU A 328 11.09 -30.73 18.17
N ALA A 329 12.13 -29.93 17.94
CA ALA A 329 12.06 -28.47 18.08
C ALA A 329 11.02 -27.87 17.12
N LYS A 330 10.97 -28.37 15.89
CA LYS A 330 9.92 -27.99 14.93
C LYS A 330 8.53 -28.33 15.47
N ALA A 331 8.32 -29.56 15.96
CA ALA A 331 7.04 -29.96 16.54
C ALA A 331 6.64 -29.10 17.77
N ILE A 332 7.62 -28.73 18.61
CA ILE A 332 7.43 -27.82 19.74
C ILE A 332 6.98 -26.44 19.26
N MET A 333 7.68 -25.86 18.27
CA MET A 333 7.34 -24.55 17.70
C MET A 333 6.00 -24.56 16.96
N ASP A 334 5.66 -25.65 16.28
CA ASP A 334 4.41 -25.82 15.54
C ASP A 334 3.18 -25.85 16.46
N ARG A 335 3.34 -26.17 17.76
CA ARG A 335 2.26 -25.99 18.77
C ARG A 335 1.85 -24.53 18.95
N HIS A 336 2.72 -23.58 18.61
CA HIS A 336 2.40 -22.16 18.58
C HIS A 336 3.04 -21.47 17.36
N PRO A 337 2.40 -21.49 16.18
CA PRO A 337 3.03 -21.08 14.91
C PRO A 337 3.57 -19.65 14.89
N GLN A 338 3.10 -18.76 15.77
CA GLN A 338 3.61 -17.40 15.88
C GLN A 338 5.09 -17.35 16.25
N VAL A 339 5.63 -18.39 16.91
CA VAL A 339 7.07 -18.47 17.27
C VAL A 339 7.96 -18.36 16.03
N HIS A 340 7.55 -18.94 14.89
CA HIS A 340 8.31 -18.89 13.63
C HIS A 340 8.48 -17.48 13.07
N THR A 341 7.64 -16.53 13.50
CA THR A 341 7.72 -15.12 13.07
C THR A 341 8.59 -14.27 13.99
N VAL A 342 9.00 -14.81 15.13
CA VAL A 342 9.78 -14.09 16.13
C VAL A 342 11.25 -14.10 15.71
N ARG A 343 11.90 -12.93 15.84
CA ARG A 343 13.34 -12.80 15.55
C ARG A 343 14.17 -13.66 16.49
N VAL A 344 15.18 -14.30 15.92
CA VAL A 344 16.11 -15.16 16.66
C VAL A 344 16.85 -14.42 17.77
N THR A 345 17.17 -13.13 17.59
CA THR A 345 17.82 -12.28 18.61
C THR A 345 16.96 -12.18 19.88
N LYS A 346 15.65 -11.97 19.71
CA LYS A 346 14.70 -11.95 20.82
C LYS A 346 14.52 -13.33 21.45
N ILE A 347 14.48 -14.39 20.63
CA ILE A 347 14.42 -15.77 21.14
C ILE A 347 15.64 -16.06 22.01
N LYS A 348 16.84 -15.68 21.55
CA LYS A 348 18.09 -15.81 22.32
C LYS A 348 18.00 -15.11 23.68
N GLU A 349 17.61 -13.84 23.70
CA GLU A 349 17.47 -13.06 24.94
C GLU A 349 16.53 -13.72 25.95
N VAL A 350 15.36 -14.20 25.48
CA VAL A 350 14.39 -14.88 26.34
C VAL A 350 14.92 -16.24 26.81
N LEU A 351 15.53 -17.04 25.94
CA LEU A 351 16.10 -18.33 26.31
C LEU A 351 17.26 -18.19 27.30
N ASP A 352 18.16 -17.23 27.09
CA ASP A 352 19.30 -16.98 27.97
C ASP A 352 18.82 -16.61 29.38
N TYR A 353 17.82 -15.74 29.48
CA TYR A 353 17.21 -15.40 30.77
C TYR A 353 16.54 -16.62 31.43
N LEU A 354 15.70 -17.35 30.69
CA LEU A 354 14.94 -18.47 31.26
C LEU A 354 15.84 -19.61 31.74
N LEU A 355 16.87 -19.97 30.96
CA LEU A 355 17.80 -21.05 31.27
C LEU A 355 18.83 -20.63 32.33
N ASN A 356 19.44 -19.45 32.17
CA ASN A 356 20.61 -19.07 32.96
C ASN A 356 20.25 -18.32 34.25
N GLU A 357 19.25 -17.43 34.21
CA GLU A 357 18.90 -16.57 35.35
C GLU A 357 17.71 -17.15 36.12
N ALA A 358 16.59 -17.43 35.44
CA ALA A 358 15.38 -17.95 36.07
C ALA A 358 15.42 -19.46 36.36
N LYS A 359 16.47 -20.16 35.89
CA LYS A 359 16.75 -21.58 36.14
C LYS A 359 15.59 -22.51 35.78
N PHE A 360 14.89 -22.23 34.69
CA PHE A 360 13.93 -23.17 34.11
C PHE A 360 14.67 -24.25 33.33
N THR A 361 14.12 -25.46 33.35
CA THR A 361 14.62 -26.58 32.56
C THR A 361 14.21 -26.43 31.09
N ARG A 362 14.99 -27.03 30.20
CA ARG A 362 14.66 -27.10 28.76
C ARG A 362 13.27 -27.67 28.47
N PHE A 363 12.80 -28.63 29.29
CA PHE A 363 11.50 -29.26 29.11
C PHE A 363 10.36 -28.32 29.51
N GLU A 364 10.50 -27.57 30.61
CA GLU A 364 9.49 -26.57 31.03
C GLU A 364 9.30 -25.47 29.98
N ILE A 365 10.40 -25.02 29.37
CA ILE A 365 10.36 -24.05 28.26
C ILE A 365 9.66 -24.66 27.04
N ALA A 366 10.01 -25.89 26.66
CA ALA A 366 9.42 -26.58 25.52
C ALA A 366 7.90 -26.78 25.68
N GLN A 367 7.40 -27.02 26.90
CA GLN A 367 5.96 -27.16 27.15
C GLN A 367 5.17 -25.88 26.88
N VAL A 368 5.81 -24.70 26.91
CA VAL A 368 5.14 -23.41 26.72
C VAL A 368 5.83 -22.59 25.61
N PRO A 369 5.75 -23.00 24.33
CA PRO A 369 6.45 -22.32 23.22
C PRO A 369 6.09 -20.83 23.09
N ARG A 370 4.85 -20.49 23.48
CA ARG A 370 4.34 -19.11 23.47
C ARG A 370 5.20 -18.13 24.26
N ILE A 371 5.96 -18.59 25.27
CA ILE A 371 6.84 -17.71 26.05
C ILE A 371 7.85 -16.97 25.18
N LEU A 372 8.31 -17.59 24.08
CA LEU A 372 9.26 -17.01 23.14
C LEU A 372 8.67 -15.82 22.35
N CYS A 373 7.35 -15.67 22.33
CA CYS A 373 6.68 -14.54 21.70
C CYS A 373 6.64 -13.29 22.61
N HIS A 374 6.86 -13.44 23.92
CA HIS A 374 6.84 -12.31 24.87
C HIS A 374 8.17 -11.54 24.87
N SER A 375 8.13 -10.27 25.27
CA SER A 375 9.35 -9.48 25.42
C SER A 375 10.12 -9.92 26.67
N LEU A 376 11.46 -9.82 26.64
CA LEU A 376 12.29 -10.09 27.80
C LEU A 376 11.86 -9.21 28.99
N LYS A 377 11.68 -7.90 28.75
CA LYS A 377 11.22 -6.94 29.76
C LYS A 377 9.93 -7.38 30.46
N THR A 378 8.91 -7.79 29.71
CA THR A 378 7.64 -8.26 30.28
C THR A 378 7.84 -9.55 31.09
N THR A 379 8.71 -10.43 30.61
CA THR A 379 8.99 -11.71 31.27
C THR A 379 9.72 -11.49 32.59
N GLN A 380 10.76 -10.65 32.59
CA GLN A 380 11.50 -10.25 33.79
C GLN A 380 10.60 -9.56 34.81
N GLN A 381 9.84 -8.55 34.39
CA GLN A 381 8.93 -7.83 35.28
C GLN A 381 7.95 -8.79 35.98
N ARG A 382 7.31 -9.69 35.24
CA ARG A 382 6.37 -10.66 35.82
C ARG A 382 7.07 -11.65 36.74
N MET A 383 8.29 -12.06 36.42
CA MET A 383 9.08 -12.95 37.28
C MET A 383 9.49 -12.27 38.58
N GLU A 384 9.92 -11.01 38.54
CA GLU A 384 10.27 -10.21 39.71
C GLU A 384 9.04 -9.97 40.61
N GLU A 385 7.89 -9.64 40.03
CA GLU A 385 6.63 -9.49 40.76
C GLU A 385 6.23 -10.80 41.45
N LEU A 386 6.29 -11.94 40.76
CA LEU A 386 5.99 -13.25 41.36
C LEU A 386 7.00 -13.61 42.46
N ALA A 387 8.29 -13.34 42.25
CA ALA A 387 9.33 -13.56 43.25
C ALA A 387 9.11 -12.71 44.51
N SER A 388 8.69 -11.45 44.36
CA SER A 388 8.38 -10.56 45.48
C SER A 388 7.24 -11.08 46.37
N LEU A 389 6.31 -11.84 45.77
CA LEU A 389 5.19 -12.50 46.45
C LEU A 389 5.55 -13.89 47.00
N GLY A 390 6.81 -14.32 46.87
CA GLY A 390 7.24 -15.67 47.23
C GLY A 390 6.67 -16.76 46.32
N CYS A 391 6.15 -16.39 45.14
CA CYS A 391 5.60 -17.33 44.17
C CYS A 391 6.68 -17.71 43.16
N ARG A 392 7.04 -19.00 43.11
CA ARG A 392 7.75 -19.56 41.95
C ARG A 392 6.72 -20.32 41.11
N PRO A 393 6.34 -19.81 39.92
CA PRO A 393 5.34 -20.48 39.10
C PRO A 393 5.89 -21.84 38.64
N SER A 394 5.09 -22.89 38.84
CA SER A 394 5.41 -24.26 38.38
C SER A 394 5.38 -24.42 36.86
N SER A 395 4.84 -23.43 36.15
CA SER A 395 4.75 -23.40 34.70
C SER A 395 4.85 -21.98 34.15
N LEU A 396 5.49 -21.84 32.98
CA LEU A 396 5.62 -20.56 32.26
C LEU A 396 4.29 -20.06 31.66
N VAL A 397 3.22 -20.86 31.72
CA VAL A 397 1.89 -20.49 31.20
C VAL A 397 1.41 -19.16 31.79
N ILE A 398 1.64 -18.94 33.10
CA ILE A 398 1.16 -17.72 33.77
C ILE A 398 1.81 -16.45 33.20
N LEU A 399 3.09 -16.53 32.84
CA LEU A 399 3.85 -15.43 32.24
C LEU A 399 3.35 -15.08 30.84
N CYS A 400 2.65 -16.01 30.17
CA CYS A 400 2.13 -15.83 28.82
C CYS A 400 0.68 -15.29 28.78
N ARG A 401 0.02 -15.15 29.93
CA ARG A 401 -1.38 -14.72 30.01
C ARG A 401 -1.56 -13.24 29.68
N SER A 402 -2.78 -12.86 29.33
CA SER A 402 -3.13 -11.43 29.19
C SER A 402 -2.90 -10.68 30.51
N LEU A 403 -2.76 -9.36 30.46
CA LEU A 403 -2.56 -8.54 31.66
C LEU A 403 -3.67 -8.78 32.70
N ARG A 404 -4.94 -8.77 32.27
CA ARG A 404 -6.11 -8.99 33.13
C ARG A 404 -6.10 -10.36 33.82
N GLU A 405 -5.74 -11.41 33.10
CA GLU A 405 -5.70 -12.77 33.67
C GLU A 405 -4.51 -12.97 34.61
N TYR A 406 -3.39 -12.30 34.32
CA TYR A 406 -2.22 -12.30 35.17
C TYR A 406 -2.51 -11.56 36.49
N GLU A 407 -3.15 -10.39 36.44
CA GLU A 407 -3.59 -9.64 37.63
C GLU A 407 -4.58 -10.45 38.48
N LYS A 408 -5.56 -11.11 37.85
CA LYS A 408 -6.50 -12.00 38.55
C LYS A 408 -5.77 -13.13 39.29
N PHE A 409 -4.75 -13.71 38.67
CA PHE A 409 -3.92 -14.73 39.31
C PHE A 409 -3.16 -14.17 40.51
N LEU A 410 -2.55 -12.98 40.39
CA LEU A 410 -1.87 -12.34 41.53
C LEU A 410 -2.82 -12.08 42.69
N GLN A 411 -4.04 -11.59 42.41
CA GLN A 411 -5.08 -11.40 43.42
C GLN A 411 -5.47 -12.73 44.08
N GLN A 412 -5.71 -13.79 43.30
CA GLN A 412 -6.03 -15.11 43.87
C GLN A 412 -4.90 -15.65 44.75
N TRP A 413 -3.65 -15.44 44.35
CA TRP A 413 -2.47 -15.87 45.09
C TRP A 413 -2.31 -15.09 46.40
N SER A 414 -2.57 -13.78 46.41
CA SER A 414 -2.52 -12.96 47.63
C SER A 414 -3.60 -13.38 48.63
N HIS A 415 -4.84 -13.59 48.16
CA HIS A 415 -5.95 -14.02 49.02
C HIS A 415 -5.73 -15.43 49.59
N SER A 416 -5.05 -16.32 48.85
CA SER A 416 -4.75 -17.68 49.31
C SER A 416 -3.70 -17.71 50.43
N ARG A 417 -2.87 -16.66 50.59
CA ARG A 417 -1.90 -16.53 51.69
C ARG A 417 -2.50 -15.90 52.95
N GLU A 418 -3.58 -15.13 52.83
CA GLU A 418 -4.26 -14.45 53.94
C GLU A 418 -5.33 -15.31 54.63
N ALA A 419 -5.65 -16.50 54.11
CA ALA A 419 -6.57 -17.43 54.76
C ALA A 419 -5.89 -18.11 55.98
N PRO A 420 -6.42 -17.97 57.22
CA PRO A 420 -5.89 -18.66 58.38
C PRO A 420 -6.05 -20.18 58.23
N LEU A 421 -5.05 -20.96 58.65
CA LEU A 421 -5.20 -22.41 58.84
C LEU A 421 -6.40 -22.65 59.77
N PRO A 422 -7.33 -23.57 59.45
CA PRO A 422 -8.40 -23.92 60.38
C PRO A 422 -7.78 -24.47 61.66
N ALA A 423 -8.13 -23.86 62.79
CA ALA A 423 -7.75 -24.32 64.10
C ALA A 423 -8.18 -25.79 64.24
N SER A 424 -7.21 -26.67 64.45
CA SER A 424 -7.45 -28.06 64.81
C SER A 424 -8.30 -28.12 66.08
N ASP A 425 -9.52 -28.63 65.95
CA ASP A 425 -10.42 -28.94 67.05
C ASP A 425 -9.72 -29.85 68.07
N LYS A 426 -9.34 -29.27 69.20
CA LYS A 426 -9.14 -30.02 70.44
C LYS A 426 -10.49 -30.09 71.16
N GLN A 427 -11.32 -31.07 70.78
CA GLN A 427 -12.39 -31.53 71.66
C GLN A 427 -11.91 -32.73 72.49
N GLN A 428 -11.64 -32.37 73.74
CA GLN A 428 -11.69 -33.12 74.99
C GLN A 428 -12.16 -34.59 74.92
N LEU A 429 -11.20 -35.48 75.18
CA LEU A 429 -11.41 -36.69 75.98
C LEU A 429 -11.27 -36.31 77.46
N SER A 430 -12.32 -36.43 78.26
CA SER A 430 -12.28 -37.05 79.60
C SER A 430 -13.67 -37.02 80.26
N SER A 431 -14.13 -38.24 80.55
CA SER A 431 -14.85 -38.71 81.74
C SER A 431 -16.12 -38.01 82.23
#